data_AF-A0AAN6VTB9-F1
#
_entry.id   AF-A0AAN6VTB9-F1
#
_cell.length_a   1.000
_cell.length_b   1.000
_cell.length_c   1.000
_cell.angle_alpha   90.00
_cell.angle_beta   90.00
_cell.angle_gamma   90.00
#
_symmetry.space_group_name_H-M   'P 1'
#
loop_
_entity.id
_entity.type
_entity.pdbx_description
1 polymer ?
#
loop_
_entity_poly.entity_id
_entity_poly.type
_entity_poly.pdbx_seq_one_letter_code
_entity_poly.pdbx_strand_id
1 'polypeptide(L)'
;MHILSILSLAALSAPLASASLEGNLNYDSPSRRHVNLGIDVPAVSRRSLKRGAVPYKPSELNFTHGIASGDPYADSVILWTRVAPSAASDFNNVTVEGTVALYNHETDKYIKADPHPICVEWKVWEAKSTGLRPRKCVPRDGAVVSQGTAYTTSDIDYTVKVEAKGLKPFTTYNYQFTVCGSNNTSPVGRTKTAPSADANLDELKLAVFSCSNYPNGYFNAYGNAARKDSHDYVVHLGDYLYEGAQLGERAHNPPRIIFSLWDYRTRHGQYRTDPDLQLLAQDFAWIPTWDDHELANNGYRDGFSGLNNTESFRTDGPSISVDQRKMNAVRAYFEWMPIRQVDLDDNLRIWRSFKLGNLLDLIMLDTRNYDRSITSLGWNDHYIDLIRNDASRSLMGSHQENWFYNQLSQSSERGAAWRIIGSQIIFSQIGSSGDNWNGYIANRNRTLQHLYDHKIGNNVFLAGDSHQNWVSDVTWLGKTDYDQATGEGAIGVEFAGTAVSSSGQSGPILAARAKAQAQVKANEVLQWQEGYYRGYYVLSVRKESVTAQYFGSPSVASRNAWDLPLANFTVAAGENHLSRPVAGGNVEAGFLRGGTTTGTNVTFNTEEGVWDTVGFETMFIPKK
;
A
#
# COMPACT_ATOMS: atom_id res chain seq x y z
N MET A 1 19.02 81.00 -4.45
CA MET A 1 17.78 81.09 -3.65
C MET A 1 17.16 79.70 -3.67
N HIS A 2 17.34 78.84 -2.65
CA HIS A 2 16.54 78.81 -1.40
C HIS A 2 15.04 78.76 -1.74
N ILE A 3 14.20 77.79 -1.34
CA ILE A 3 14.09 76.86 -0.20
C ILE A 3 12.83 75.99 -0.58
N LEU A 4 12.61 74.70 -0.28
CA LEU A 4 12.17 74.12 1.01
C LEU A 4 11.95 72.61 0.83
N SER A 5 12.45 71.83 1.80
CA SER A 5 12.21 70.41 2.00
C SER A 5 10.84 70.14 2.60
N ILE A 6 10.16 69.06 2.20
CA ILE A 6 9.21 68.34 3.07
C ILE A 6 9.42 66.82 2.87
N LEU A 7 9.80 66.15 3.96
CA LEU A 7 9.78 64.69 4.13
C LEU A 7 8.33 64.18 4.10
N SER A 8 8.11 62.98 3.54
CA SER A 8 7.32 61.96 4.25
C SER A 8 7.57 60.56 3.67
N LEU A 9 7.87 59.64 4.59
CA LEU A 9 7.93 58.20 4.44
C LEU A 9 6.71 57.66 3.65
N ALA A 10 6.96 56.86 2.61
CA ALA A 10 5.99 55.88 2.14
C ALA A 10 6.67 54.50 2.13
N ALA A 11 6.47 53.83 3.26
CA ALA A 11 6.39 52.39 3.50
C ALA A 11 6.97 51.43 2.45
N LEU A 12 7.89 50.60 2.95
CA LEU A 12 8.05 49.20 2.58
C LEU A 12 6.70 48.53 2.24
N SER A 13 6.39 48.38 0.96
CA SER A 13 5.52 47.30 0.52
C SER A 13 6.36 46.03 0.47
N ALA A 14 6.45 45.33 1.60
CA ALA A 14 6.78 43.91 1.57
C ALA A 14 5.76 43.23 0.62
N PRO A 15 6.19 42.29 -0.22
CA PRO A 15 5.23 41.55 -1.02
C PRO A 15 4.27 40.85 -0.05
N LEU A 16 2.98 41.12 -0.19
CA LEU A 16 1.95 40.25 0.37
C LEU A 16 2.29 38.85 -0.14
N ALA A 17 2.76 37.99 0.77
CA ALA A 17 2.98 36.59 0.46
C ALA A 17 1.64 36.00 0.04
N SER A 18 1.42 35.87 -1.26
CA SER A 18 0.34 35.06 -1.80
C SER A 18 0.73 33.61 -1.52
N ALA A 19 0.36 33.11 -0.36
CA ALA A 19 0.53 31.71 -0.04
C ALA A 19 -0.41 30.90 -0.95
N SER A 20 0.16 30.26 -1.97
CA SER A 20 -0.55 29.40 -2.91
C SER A 20 -0.75 28.01 -2.28
N LEU A 21 -1.79 27.28 -2.71
CA LEU A 21 -2.04 25.89 -2.30
C LEU A 21 -0.98 24.91 -2.83
N GLU A 22 0.00 25.40 -3.60
CA GLU A 22 1.05 24.66 -4.31
C GLU A 22 2.03 23.91 -3.38
N GLY A 23 2.03 24.22 -2.07
CA GLY A 23 2.86 23.50 -1.10
C GLY A 23 2.37 22.08 -0.79
N ASN A 24 1.17 21.69 -1.22
CA ASN A 24 0.55 20.41 -0.94
C ASN A 24 0.29 19.62 -2.23
N LEU A 25 0.92 18.45 -2.33
CA LEU A 25 0.89 17.55 -3.48
C LEU A 25 -0.50 16.99 -3.79
N ASN A 26 -1.48 17.16 -2.91
CA ASN A 26 -2.87 16.76 -3.16
C ASN A 26 -3.65 17.78 -4.02
N TYR A 27 -3.21 19.04 -4.12
CA TYR A 27 -3.86 20.04 -4.97
C TYR A 27 -3.30 20.13 -6.36
N ASP A 28 -2.00 19.90 -6.48
CA ASP A 28 -1.38 19.86 -7.78
C ASP A 28 -2.10 18.83 -8.62
N SER A 29 -2.25 19.16 -9.89
CA SER A 29 -2.54 18.07 -10.79
C SER A 29 -1.42 17.09 -10.68
N PRO A 30 -1.77 15.82 -10.47
CA PRO A 30 -0.80 14.79 -10.62
C PRO A 30 -0.21 14.77 -12.02
N SER A 31 -0.69 15.57 -12.98
CA SER A 31 -0.21 15.67 -14.34
C SER A 31 -0.01 17.08 -14.87
N ARG A 32 1.13 17.35 -15.54
CA ARG A 32 1.28 18.60 -16.32
C ARG A 32 0.50 18.55 -17.65
N ARG A 33 0.10 17.38 -18.14
CA ARG A 33 -0.74 17.20 -19.35
C ARG A 33 -2.21 16.90 -19.05
N HIS A 34 -2.52 16.37 -17.87
CA HIS A 34 -3.87 16.19 -17.33
C HIS A 34 -4.08 17.11 -16.14
N VAL A 35 -3.79 18.41 -16.31
CA VAL A 35 -3.98 19.46 -15.29
C VAL A 35 -5.38 19.44 -14.65
N ASN A 36 -6.32 18.76 -15.29
CA ASN A 36 -7.72 18.63 -14.95
C ASN A 36 -8.06 17.62 -13.86
N LEU A 37 -7.15 16.71 -13.50
CA LEU A 37 -7.31 15.84 -12.33
C LEU A 37 -6.83 16.51 -11.04
N GLY A 38 -5.93 17.47 -11.19
CA GLY A 38 -5.67 18.43 -10.15
C GLY A 38 -6.88 19.27 -9.89
N ILE A 39 -6.94 19.79 -8.69
CA ILE A 39 -7.93 20.82 -8.41
C ILE A 39 -7.38 22.10 -9.01
N ASP A 40 -8.20 22.86 -9.75
CA ASP A 40 -7.82 24.17 -10.28
C ASP A 40 -7.45 25.10 -9.10
N VAL A 41 -6.16 25.14 -8.76
CA VAL A 41 -5.61 25.88 -7.62
C VAL A 41 -5.96 27.38 -7.71
N PRO A 42 -5.81 28.06 -8.87
CA PRO A 42 -6.33 29.40 -9.05
C PRO A 42 -7.83 29.54 -8.76
N ALA A 43 -8.67 28.59 -9.17
CA ALA A 43 -10.10 28.62 -8.86
C ALA A 43 -10.37 28.39 -7.37
N VAL A 44 -9.71 27.44 -6.72
CA VAL A 44 -9.82 27.23 -5.25
C VAL A 44 -9.43 28.53 -4.54
N SER A 45 -8.27 29.09 -4.86
CA SER A 45 -7.78 30.34 -4.27
C SER A 45 -8.76 31.51 -4.47
N ARG A 46 -9.30 31.68 -5.68
CA ARG A 46 -10.32 32.72 -5.96
C ARG A 46 -11.60 32.50 -5.16
N ARG A 47 -12.07 31.25 -5.01
CA ARG A 47 -13.26 30.92 -4.20
C ARG A 47 -13.02 31.23 -2.73
N SER A 48 -11.83 30.89 -2.22
CA SER A 48 -11.40 31.18 -0.85
C SER A 48 -11.35 32.68 -0.55
N LEU A 49 -10.87 33.49 -1.49
CA LEU A 49 -10.74 34.94 -1.28
C LEU A 49 -12.07 35.73 -1.44
N LYS A 50 -13.04 35.23 -2.23
CA LYS A 50 -14.29 35.95 -2.53
C LYS A 50 -15.40 35.74 -1.50
N ARG A 51 -15.39 34.65 -0.75
CA ARG A 51 -16.47 34.30 0.19
C ARG A 51 -16.12 34.79 1.58
N GLY A 52 -16.81 35.83 2.05
CA GLY A 52 -16.68 36.29 3.44
C GLY A 52 -17.15 35.21 4.42
N ALA A 53 -16.27 34.73 5.29
CA ALA A 53 -16.58 33.84 6.40
C ALA A 53 -15.43 33.86 7.44
N VAL A 54 -15.61 33.12 8.54
CA VAL A 54 -14.69 33.09 9.69
C VAL A 54 -13.70 31.94 9.52
N PRO A 55 -12.37 32.17 9.54
CA PRO A 55 -11.38 31.09 9.50
C PRO A 55 -11.55 30.12 10.66
N TYR A 56 -11.27 28.84 10.44
CA TYR A 56 -11.18 27.88 11.54
C TYR A 56 -10.15 28.36 12.55
N LYS A 57 -10.56 28.42 13.81
CA LYS A 57 -9.63 28.64 14.91
C LYS A 57 -8.76 27.39 15.05
N PRO A 58 -7.47 27.52 15.40
CA PRO A 58 -6.64 26.35 15.63
C PRO A 58 -7.20 25.36 16.66
N SER A 59 -8.02 25.83 17.60
CA SER A 59 -8.73 24.99 18.60
C SER A 59 -9.86 24.12 18.02
N GLU A 60 -10.32 24.41 16.80
CA GLU A 60 -11.38 23.67 16.10
C GLU A 60 -10.81 22.55 15.24
N LEU A 61 -9.51 22.56 14.98
CA LEU A 61 -8.83 21.65 14.05
C LEU A 61 -8.16 20.50 14.80
N ASN A 62 -8.20 19.30 14.23
CA ASN A 62 -7.55 18.12 14.82
C ASN A 62 -6.88 17.26 13.76
N PHE A 63 -5.77 16.62 14.10
CA PHE A 63 -5.11 15.58 13.29
C PHE A 63 -5.87 14.25 13.41
N THR A 64 -7.04 14.20 12.78
CA THR A 64 -8.10 13.20 13.04
C THR A 64 -7.76 11.76 12.67
N HIS A 65 -6.81 11.54 11.74
CA HIS A 65 -6.50 10.22 11.16
C HIS A 65 -5.01 9.87 11.24
N GLY A 66 -4.32 10.46 12.23
CA GLY A 66 -2.90 10.28 12.46
C GLY A 66 -2.04 10.88 11.36
N ILE A 67 -0.85 10.31 11.21
CA ILE A 67 0.17 10.73 10.26
C ILE A 67 0.75 9.50 9.56
N ALA A 68 1.39 9.70 8.41
CA ALA A 68 2.09 8.64 7.71
C ALA A 68 3.28 9.16 6.93
N SER A 69 4.16 8.24 6.53
CA SER A 69 5.22 8.50 5.55
C SER A 69 5.34 7.38 4.53
N GLY A 70 5.90 7.66 3.36
CA GLY A 70 6.02 6.65 2.32
C GLY A 70 6.82 7.02 1.07
N ASP A 71 6.93 6.04 0.19
CA ASP A 71 7.75 6.01 -1.02
C ASP A 71 9.18 6.54 -0.79
N PRO A 72 9.93 6.05 0.20
CA PRO A 72 11.22 6.65 0.53
C PRO A 72 12.19 6.62 -0.66
N TYR A 73 12.78 7.78 -0.97
CA TYR A 73 13.93 7.95 -1.85
C TYR A 73 15.17 8.29 -1.02
N ALA A 74 16.33 8.31 -1.67
CA ALA A 74 17.60 8.50 -0.99
C ALA A 74 17.69 9.86 -0.29
N ASP A 75 17.07 10.88 -0.88
CA ASP A 75 17.12 12.27 -0.42
C ASP A 75 15.74 12.85 -0.07
N SER A 76 14.67 12.06 -0.18
CA SER A 76 13.32 12.54 0.10
C SER A 76 12.34 11.46 0.58
N VAL A 77 11.26 11.89 1.23
CA VAL A 77 10.16 11.03 1.66
C VAL A 77 8.82 11.78 1.62
N ILE A 78 7.72 11.09 1.28
CA ILE A 78 6.38 11.67 1.43
C ILE A 78 6.02 11.70 2.91
N LEU A 79 5.48 12.82 3.37
CA LEU A 79 4.81 12.95 4.66
C LEU A 79 3.33 13.23 4.40
N TRP A 80 2.46 12.57 5.17
CA TRP A 80 1.02 12.65 5.01
C TRP A 80 0.31 12.88 6.35
N THR A 81 -0.77 13.65 6.35
CA THR A 81 -1.74 13.73 7.45
C THR A 81 -3.12 14.23 6.97
N ARG A 82 -4.09 14.30 7.87
CA ARG A 82 -5.38 14.97 7.68
C ARG A 82 -5.68 15.87 8.87
N VAL A 83 -5.83 17.17 8.63
CA VAL A 83 -6.17 18.17 9.66
C VAL A 83 -7.55 18.75 9.40
N ALA A 84 -8.53 18.34 10.18
CA ALA A 84 -9.93 18.64 9.88
C ALA A 84 -10.68 19.12 11.11
N PRO A 85 -11.78 19.89 10.93
CA PRO A 85 -12.67 20.27 12.02
C PRO A 85 -13.53 19.10 12.53
N SER A 86 -13.59 18.00 11.77
CA SER A 86 -14.34 16.80 12.16
C SER A 86 -13.71 15.53 11.58
N ALA A 87 -14.08 14.38 12.16
CA ALA A 87 -13.70 13.07 11.63
C ALA A 87 -14.46 12.69 10.35
N ALA A 88 -15.58 13.37 10.04
CA ALA A 88 -16.35 13.08 8.84
C ALA A 88 -15.63 13.59 7.58
N SER A 89 -15.70 12.81 6.50
CA SER A 89 -15.23 13.21 5.18
C SER A 89 -16.14 14.26 4.56
N ASP A 90 -15.55 15.14 3.76
CA ASP A 90 -16.30 16.18 3.06
C ASP A 90 -17.29 15.60 2.03
N PHE A 91 -18.55 16.03 2.11
CA PHE A 91 -19.65 15.54 1.27
C PHE A 91 -19.58 15.96 -0.21
N ASN A 92 -18.56 16.71 -0.62
CA ASN A 92 -18.40 17.14 -2.00
C ASN A 92 -18.09 15.95 -2.91
N ASN A 93 -19.03 15.66 -3.81
CA ASN A 93 -18.94 14.62 -4.83
C ASN A 93 -18.55 15.17 -6.22
N VAL A 94 -18.07 16.42 -6.30
CA VAL A 94 -17.66 17.02 -7.57
C VAL A 94 -16.41 16.32 -8.09
N THR A 95 -16.57 15.57 -9.19
CA THR A 95 -15.48 15.09 -10.02
C THR A 95 -14.73 16.28 -10.63
N VAL A 96 -13.40 16.20 -10.71
CA VAL A 96 -12.59 17.13 -11.51
C VAL A 96 -12.25 16.43 -12.83
N GLU A 97 -12.65 17.02 -13.96
CA GLU A 97 -12.27 16.60 -15.32
C GLU A 97 -12.10 17.82 -16.23
N GLY A 98 -11.28 17.69 -17.29
CA GLY A 98 -11.16 18.66 -18.39
C GLY A 98 -10.56 20.07 -18.12
N THR A 99 -9.93 20.67 -19.16
CA THR A 99 -9.49 22.09 -19.17
C THR A 99 -10.57 23.02 -19.71
N VAL A 100 -11.79 22.53 -19.98
CA VAL A 100 -12.98 23.33 -20.28
C VAL A 100 -14.26 22.57 -19.86
N ALA A 101 -15.28 23.33 -19.50
CA ALA A 101 -16.39 22.89 -18.65
C ALA A 101 -17.42 21.96 -19.32
N LEU A 102 -17.82 20.91 -18.59
CA LEU A 102 -19.17 20.33 -18.62
C LEU A 102 -19.71 20.26 -17.19
N TYR A 103 -20.69 21.13 -16.93
CA TYR A 103 -21.11 21.72 -15.65
C TYR A 103 -20.09 22.69 -15.07
N ASN A 104 -20.26 23.95 -15.49
CA ASN A 104 -20.08 25.13 -14.66
C ASN A 104 -19.79 24.83 -13.17
N HIS A 105 -18.54 24.92 -12.74
CA HIS A 105 -18.17 25.02 -11.32
C HIS A 105 -18.67 26.35 -10.67
N GLU A 106 -19.62 27.04 -11.29
CA GLU A 106 -20.34 28.22 -10.80
C GLU A 106 -21.86 28.00 -10.83
N THR A 107 -22.39 26.77 -10.77
CA THR A 107 -23.71 26.66 -10.14
C THR A 107 -23.50 26.94 -8.66
N ASP A 108 -23.59 28.21 -8.28
CA ASP A 108 -23.50 28.72 -6.91
C ASP A 108 -24.32 27.89 -5.92
N LYS A 109 -25.36 27.18 -6.39
CA LYS A 109 -26.19 26.30 -5.56
C LYS A 109 -25.53 25.00 -5.06
N TYR A 110 -24.43 24.53 -5.65
CA TYR A 110 -23.84 23.21 -5.32
C TYR A 110 -22.44 23.25 -4.69
N ILE A 111 -21.75 24.40 -4.67
CA ILE A 111 -20.40 24.49 -4.10
C ILE A 111 -20.47 24.91 -2.63
N LYS A 112 -20.37 23.91 -1.75
CA LYS A 112 -20.10 24.07 -0.31
C LYS A 112 -18.59 24.06 0.02
N ALA A 113 -17.72 24.40 -0.94
CA ALA A 113 -16.27 24.44 -0.70
C ALA A 113 -15.93 25.43 0.41
N ASP A 114 -15.05 25.01 1.32
CA ASP A 114 -14.57 25.81 2.43
C ASP A 114 -13.71 26.97 1.91
N PRO A 115 -14.08 28.23 2.19
CA PRO A 115 -13.31 29.36 1.73
C PRO A 115 -12.03 29.61 2.54
N HIS A 116 -11.75 28.84 3.60
CA HIS A 116 -10.57 29.05 4.44
C HIS A 116 -9.57 27.93 4.30
N PRO A 117 -8.46 28.13 3.58
CA PRO A 117 -7.37 27.17 3.62
C PRO A 117 -6.82 27.05 5.05
N ILE A 118 -6.75 25.82 5.52
CA ILE A 118 -6.05 25.47 6.76
C ILE A 118 -4.56 25.45 6.45
N CYS A 119 -3.80 26.24 7.19
CA CYS A 119 -2.35 26.29 7.12
C CYS A 119 -1.73 25.27 8.07
N VAL A 120 -0.76 24.50 7.57
CA VAL A 120 0.00 23.50 8.34
C VAL A 120 1.49 23.68 8.08
N GLU A 121 2.26 23.90 9.14
CA GLU A 121 3.71 23.79 9.14
C GLU A 121 4.12 22.34 9.33
N TRP A 122 5.19 21.91 8.66
CA TRP A 122 5.79 20.60 8.86
C TRP A 122 7.29 20.73 9.06
N LYS A 123 7.86 19.86 9.89
CA LYS A 123 9.29 19.83 10.18
C LYS A 123 9.81 18.39 10.23
N VAL A 124 11.07 18.21 9.87
CA VAL A 124 11.81 16.95 9.86
C VAL A 124 13.15 17.16 10.56
N TRP A 125 13.52 16.25 11.45
CA TRP A 125 14.80 16.26 12.15
C TRP A 125 15.36 14.85 12.32
N GLU A 126 16.68 14.72 12.33
CA GLU A 126 17.34 13.42 12.44
C GLU A 126 16.96 12.73 13.76
N ALA A 127 16.54 11.47 13.69
CA ALA A 127 16.23 10.70 14.88
C ALA A 127 17.53 10.34 15.59
N LYS A 128 17.72 10.82 16.82
CA LYS A 128 18.86 10.38 17.64
C LYS A 128 18.72 8.87 17.87
N SER A 129 19.80 8.12 17.63
CA SER A 129 19.85 6.68 17.83
C SER A 129 19.62 6.33 19.31
N THR A 130 18.38 6.22 19.72
CA THR A 130 18.02 5.49 20.93
C THR A 130 17.29 4.26 20.44
N GLY A 131 17.92 3.09 20.57
CA GLY A 131 17.28 1.81 20.31
C GLY A 131 15.93 1.69 21.01
N LEU A 132 15.11 0.73 20.56
CA LEU A 132 13.76 0.38 21.07
C LEU A 132 13.08 1.51 21.84
N ARG A 133 12.23 2.31 21.16
CA ARG A 133 11.45 3.39 21.80
C ARG A 133 10.95 2.94 23.17
N PRO A 134 11.42 3.53 24.29
CA PRO A 134 10.70 3.39 25.54
C PRO A 134 9.30 3.96 25.31
N ARG A 135 8.25 3.22 25.69
CA ARG A 135 6.81 3.49 25.42
C ARG A 135 6.30 4.89 25.82
N LYS A 136 7.15 5.77 26.36
CA LYS A 136 6.83 7.10 26.90
C LYS A 136 7.84 8.22 26.54
N CYS A 137 8.83 7.99 25.69
CA CYS A 137 9.77 9.06 25.32
C CYS A 137 9.17 9.96 24.22
N VAL A 138 8.78 11.18 24.58
CA VAL A 138 8.57 12.26 23.61
C VAL A 138 9.93 12.55 22.94
N PRO A 139 10.07 12.37 21.62
CA PRO A 139 11.31 12.68 20.92
C PRO A 139 11.68 14.15 21.21
N ARG A 140 12.88 14.40 21.74
CA ARG A 140 13.37 15.79 21.86
C ARG A 140 13.60 16.34 20.46
N ASP A 141 13.18 17.57 20.22
CA ASP A 141 13.48 18.29 18.99
C ASP A 141 15.01 18.27 18.73
N GLY A 142 15.39 17.68 17.60
CA GLY A 142 16.74 17.80 17.05
C GLY A 142 16.87 19.06 16.19
N ALA A 143 18.04 19.26 15.59
CA ALA A 143 18.18 20.30 14.56
C ALA A 143 17.26 19.94 13.39
N VAL A 144 16.34 20.84 13.04
CA VAL A 144 15.45 20.68 11.89
C VAL A 144 16.28 20.74 10.61
N VAL A 145 16.15 19.73 9.77
CA VAL A 145 16.91 19.59 8.51
C VAL A 145 16.06 19.86 7.27
N SER A 146 14.74 19.75 7.39
CA SER A 146 13.77 20.06 6.33
C SER A 146 12.48 20.54 6.96
N GLN A 147 11.88 21.58 6.42
CA GLN A 147 10.63 22.15 6.92
C GLN A 147 9.92 22.93 5.81
N GLY A 148 8.64 23.18 6.01
CA GLY A 148 7.87 24.02 5.11
C GLY A 148 6.44 24.25 5.62
N THR A 149 5.66 24.88 4.76
CA THR A 149 4.24 25.15 5.00
C THR A 149 3.43 24.55 3.86
N ALA A 150 2.31 23.92 4.20
CA ALA A 150 1.34 23.38 3.27
C ALA A 150 -0.06 23.88 3.66
N TYR A 151 -0.95 23.90 2.69
CA TYR A 151 -2.34 24.33 2.89
C TYR A 151 -3.28 23.18 2.54
N THR A 152 -4.47 23.16 3.14
CA THR A 152 -5.52 22.18 2.82
C THR A 152 -6.93 22.76 3.03
N THR A 153 -7.95 22.12 2.43
CA THR A 153 -9.36 22.53 2.42
C THR A 153 -10.23 21.29 2.23
N SER A 154 -11.55 21.47 2.30
CA SER A 154 -12.53 20.42 1.99
C SER A 154 -12.38 19.82 0.58
N ASP A 155 -11.90 20.59 -0.41
CA ASP A 155 -11.71 20.12 -1.78
C ASP A 155 -10.83 18.84 -1.91
N ILE A 156 -9.88 18.61 -1.00
CA ILE A 156 -9.03 17.39 -0.90
C ILE A 156 -9.28 16.62 0.40
N ASP A 157 -10.47 16.76 0.98
CA ASP A 157 -10.86 16.18 2.26
C ASP A 157 -9.88 16.49 3.42
N TYR A 158 -9.34 17.72 3.40
CA TYR A 158 -8.43 18.24 4.41
C TYR A 158 -7.12 17.45 4.59
N THR A 159 -6.75 16.67 3.59
CA THR A 159 -5.49 15.91 3.58
C THR A 159 -4.31 16.83 3.26
N VAL A 160 -3.14 16.52 3.82
CA VAL A 160 -1.88 17.20 3.56
C VAL A 160 -0.89 16.14 3.13
N LYS A 161 -0.28 16.33 1.95
CA LYS A 161 0.77 15.46 1.42
C LYS A 161 1.92 16.34 0.93
N VAL A 162 3.10 16.16 1.50
CA VAL A 162 4.31 16.94 1.16
C VAL A 162 5.47 16.02 0.91
N GLU A 163 6.42 16.44 0.06
CA GLU A 163 7.68 15.74 -0.12
C GLU A 163 8.78 16.47 0.66
N ALA A 164 9.25 15.87 1.76
CA ALA A 164 10.39 16.39 2.50
C ALA A 164 11.68 16.04 1.75
N LYS A 165 12.39 17.04 1.23
CA LYS A 165 13.61 16.90 0.43
C LYS A 165 14.88 17.30 1.20
N GLY A 166 16.04 17.01 0.60
CA GLY A 166 17.35 17.39 1.14
C GLY A 166 17.81 16.52 2.30
N LEU A 167 17.26 15.30 2.39
CA LEU A 167 17.55 14.34 3.44
C LEU A 167 18.80 13.51 3.11
N LYS A 168 19.41 12.92 4.12
CA LYS A 168 20.54 11.99 3.93
C LYS A 168 20.00 10.60 3.58
N PRO A 169 20.70 9.82 2.73
CA PRO A 169 20.36 8.43 2.45
C PRO A 169 20.38 7.55 3.69
N PHE A 170 19.52 6.52 3.68
CA PHE A 170 19.41 5.46 4.68
C PHE A 170 19.38 5.95 6.14
N THR A 171 18.75 7.10 6.38
CA THR A 171 18.75 7.79 7.66
C THR A 171 17.35 7.84 8.25
N THR A 172 17.24 7.55 9.53
CA THR A 172 15.98 7.63 10.27
C THR A 172 15.72 9.07 10.71
N TYR A 173 14.52 9.57 10.43
CA TYR A 173 14.06 10.90 10.76
C TYR A 173 12.79 10.85 11.62
N ASN A 174 12.61 11.87 12.45
CA ASN A 174 11.30 12.20 13.01
C ASN A 174 10.65 13.30 12.18
N TYR A 175 9.32 13.33 12.18
CA TYR A 175 8.55 14.39 11.52
C TYR A 175 7.30 14.75 12.33
N GLN A 176 6.82 15.98 12.17
CA GLN A 176 5.62 16.48 12.85
C GLN A 176 4.97 17.61 12.04
N PHE A 177 3.64 17.68 12.12
CA PHE A 177 2.83 18.77 11.58
C PHE A 177 2.31 19.67 12.70
N THR A 178 2.15 20.96 12.43
CA THR A 178 1.63 21.97 13.36
C THR A 178 0.66 22.89 12.63
N VAL A 179 -0.51 23.14 13.20
CA VAL A 179 -1.43 24.15 12.66
C VAL A 179 -0.78 25.52 12.82
N CYS A 180 -0.63 26.27 11.72
CA CYS A 180 0.11 27.53 11.70
C CYS A 180 -0.38 28.51 12.77
N GLY A 181 0.54 29.24 13.40
CA GLY A 181 0.21 30.24 14.43
C GLY A 181 -0.37 29.64 15.72
N SER A 182 -0.14 28.35 15.99
CA SER A 182 -0.66 27.67 17.18
C SER A 182 0.31 26.60 17.72
N ASN A 183 -0.01 26.06 18.90
CA ASN A 183 0.67 24.89 19.47
C ASN A 183 -0.08 23.58 19.20
N ASN A 184 -1.04 23.57 18.27
CA ASN A 184 -1.79 22.37 17.92
C ASN A 184 -0.97 21.51 16.96
N THR A 185 -0.40 20.43 17.48
CA THR A 185 0.55 19.57 16.75
C THR A 185 0.00 18.17 16.54
N SER A 186 0.42 17.53 15.44
CA SER A 186 0.22 16.09 15.25
C SER A 186 1.06 15.30 16.26
N PRO A 187 0.83 13.98 16.39
CA PRO A 187 1.83 13.08 16.94
C PRO A 187 3.19 13.25 16.23
N VAL A 188 4.28 12.79 16.87
CA VAL A 188 5.60 12.73 16.24
C VAL A 188 5.74 11.39 15.52
N GLY A 189 5.92 11.43 14.22
CA GLY A 189 6.13 10.25 13.38
C GLY A 189 7.61 9.95 13.21
N ARG A 190 7.92 8.72 12.80
CA ARG A 190 9.25 8.27 12.41
C ARG A 190 9.20 7.77 10.97
N THR A 191 10.26 8.06 10.23
CA THR A 191 10.42 7.63 8.84
C THR A 191 11.88 7.32 8.56
N LYS A 192 12.16 6.67 7.42
CA LYS A 192 13.52 6.34 7.00
C LYS A 192 13.64 6.58 5.50
N THR A 193 14.67 7.30 5.07
CA THR A 193 15.00 7.46 3.65
C THR A 193 15.54 6.17 3.06
N ALA A 194 15.43 5.99 1.74
CA ALA A 194 16.07 4.87 1.05
C ALA A 194 17.60 5.02 1.09
N PRO A 195 18.38 3.94 0.98
CA PRO A 195 19.79 4.06 0.62
C PRO A 195 19.96 4.65 -0.80
N SER A 196 21.12 5.21 -1.09
CA SER A 196 21.51 5.52 -2.48
C SER A 196 21.63 4.23 -3.29
N ALA A 197 21.43 4.30 -4.61
CA ALA A 197 21.41 3.11 -5.49
C ALA A 197 22.73 2.32 -5.53
N ASP A 198 23.84 2.94 -5.14
CA ASP A 198 25.19 2.38 -5.08
C ASP A 198 25.66 2.05 -3.65
N ALA A 199 24.83 2.32 -2.64
CA ALA A 199 25.17 2.05 -1.25
C ALA A 199 25.42 0.56 -1.00
N ASN A 200 26.43 0.26 -0.20
CA ASN A 200 26.74 -1.09 0.24
C ASN A 200 26.03 -1.38 1.56
N LEU A 201 24.99 -2.22 1.53
CA LEU A 201 24.21 -2.60 2.70
C LEU A 201 24.46 -4.06 3.09
N ASP A 202 24.56 -4.31 4.39
CA ASP A 202 24.67 -5.67 4.94
C ASP A 202 23.31 -6.36 4.99
N GLU A 203 22.25 -5.63 5.33
CA GLU A 203 20.90 -6.13 5.44
C GLU A 203 19.86 -5.02 5.23
N LEU A 204 18.71 -5.38 4.67
CA LEU A 204 17.51 -4.55 4.61
C LEU A 204 16.28 -5.41 4.87
N LYS A 205 15.33 -4.90 5.66
CA LYS A 205 14.15 -5.64 6.08
C LYS A 205 12.84 -5.02 5.61
N LEU A 206 11.96 -5.84 5.05
CA LEU A 206 10.63 -5.44 4.57
C LEU A 206 9.55 -6.21 5.33
N ALA A 207 8.57 -5.52 5.92
CA ALA A 207 7.35 -6.19 6.39
C ALA A 207 6.29 -6.11 5.30
N VAL A 208 5.69 -7.24 4.94
CA VAL A 208 4.79 -7.36 3.79
C VAL A 208 3.37 -7.72 4.25
N PHE A 209 2.38 -6.99 3.74
CA PHE A 209 0.96 -7.11 4.09
C PHE A 209 0.05 -7.04 2.86
N SER A 210 -1.17 -7.56 3.00
CA SER A 210 -2.30 -7.31 2.11
C SER A 210 -3.62 -7.60 2.84
N CYS A 211 -4.75 -7.22 2.23
CA CYS A 211 -6.08 -7.72 2.58
C CYS A 211 -6.53 -7.41 4.03
N SER A 212 -6.94 -6.17 4.26
CA SER A 212 -7.27 -5.61 5.57
C SER A 212 -8.77 -5.37 5.77
N ASN A 213 -9.63 -6.35 5.53
CA ASN A 213 -11.07 -6.17 5.68
C ASN A 213 -11.48 -5.74 7.10
N TYR A 214 -11.86 -4.46 7.25
CA TYR A 214 -12.13 -3.82 8.54
C TYR A 214 -13.27 -4.46 9.35
N PRO A 215 -14.41 -4.87 8.73
CA PRO A 215 -15.47 -5.59 9.45
C PRO A 215 -15.12 -7.01 9.91
N ASN A 216 -14.19 -7.69 9.24
CA ASN A 216 -13.87 -9.08 9.58
C ASN A 216 -13.02 -9.22 10.85
N GLY A 217 -12.19 -8.22 11.17
CA GLY A 217 -11.31 -8.29 12.33
C GLY A 217 -10.47 -7.05 12.60
N TYR A 218 -9.82 -7.07 13.76
CA TYR A 218 -8.88 -6.07 14.23
C TYR A 218 -7.51 -6.22 13.56
N PHE A 219 -6.83 -5.10 13.29
CA PHE A 219 -5.56 -5.08 12.56
C PHE A 219 -4.33 -5.39 13.43
N ASN A 220 -4.42 -6.44 14.25
CA ASN A 220 -3.38 -6.85 15.18
C ASN A 220 -2.03 -7.08 14.49
N ALA A 221 -2.04 -7.58 13.25
CA ALA A 221 -0.83 -7.80 12.44
C ALA A 221 -0.02 -6.50 12.23
N TYR A 222 -0.66 -5.37 11.92
CA TYR A 222 0.02 -4.08 11.79
C TYR A 222 0.64 -3.65 13.12
N GLY A 223 -0.13 -3.77 14.21
CA GLY A 223 0.33 -3.39 15.54
C GLY A 223 1.51 -4.23 16.00
N ASN A 224 1.47 -5.54 15.77
CA ASN A 224 2.53 -6.48 16.14
C ASN A 224 3.83 -6.14 15.39
N ALA A 225 3.76 -5.91 14.08
CA ALA A 225 4.92 -5.51 13.29
C ALA A 225 5.50 -4.16 13.75
N ALA A 226 4.64 -3.19 14.05
CA ALA A 226 5.07 -1.88 14.53
C ALA A 226 5.78 -1.99 15.89
N ARG A 227 5.22 -2.76 16.83
CA ARG A 227 5.77 -2.97 18.17
C ARG A 227 7.08 -3.77 18.18
N LYS A 228 7.25 -4.71 17.25
CA LYS A 228 8.53 -5.44 17.09
C LYS A 228 9.67 -4.56 16.61
N ASP A 229 9.37 -3.47 15.91
CA ASP A 229 10.34 -2.49 15.44
C ASP A 229 11.57 -3.09 14.72
N SER A 230 11.33 -4.11 13.90
CA SER A 230 12.38 -4.98 13.35
C SER A 230 12.56 -4.88 11.83
N HIS A 231 11.89 -3.95 11.16
CA HIS A 231 11.89 -3.79 9.70
C HIS A 231 12.18 -2.33 9.30
N ASP A 232 12.67 -2.11 8.08
CA ASP A 232 12.99 -0.77 7.59
C ASP A 232 11.80 -0.12 6.89
N TYR A 233 11.07 -0.89 6.09
CA TYR A 233 9.97 -0.40 5.25
C TYR A 233 8.79 -1.36 5.26
N VAL A 234 7.59 -0.79 5.08
CA VAL A 234 6.34 -1.54 4.92
C VAL A 234 6.02 -1.67 3.44
N VAL A 235 5.76 -2.89 2.97
CA VAL A 235 5.22 -3.15 1.63
C VAL A 235 3.77 -3.59 1.78
N HIS A 236 2.86 -2.91 1.08
CA HIS A 236 1.43 -3.28 1.05
C HIS A 236 1.04 -3.67 -0.36
N LEU A 237 0.57 -4.90 -0.57
CA LEU A 237 0.32 -5.49 -1.89
C LEU A 237 -1.14 -5.31 -2.36
N GLY A 238 -1.87 -4.38 -1.75
CA GLY A 238 -3.25 -4.06 -2.07
C GLY A 238 -4.30 -4.65 -1.11
N ASP A 239 -5.56 -4.38 -1.38
CA ASP A 239 -6.69 -4.57 -0.47
C ASP A 239 -6.50 -3.87 0.87
N TYR A 240 -5.94 -2.66 0.84
CA TYR A 240 -5.87 -1.76 1.98
C TYR A 240 -7.27 -1.43 2.50
N LEU A 241 -8.25 -1.34 1.60
CA LEU A 241 -9.66 -1.24 1.92
C LEU A 241 -10.52 -2.22 1.12
N TYR A 242 -11.76 -2.41 1.57
CA TYR A 242 -12.81 -3.13 0.84
C TYR A 242 -13.95 -2.17 0.50
N GLU A 243 -14.52 -2.29 -0.69
CA GLU A 243 -15.55 -1.44 -1.26
C GLU A 243 -16.98 -1.88 -0.92
N GLY A 244 -17.15 -3.12 -0.50
CA GLY A 244 -18.44 -3.76 -0.20
C GLY A 244 -19.22 -3.13 0.96
N ALA A 245 -20.29 -3.82 1.36
CA ALA A 245 -21.13 -3.47 2.50
C ALA A 245 -21.19 -4.64 3.48
N GLN A 246 -20.74 -4.41 4.72
CA GLN A 246 -20.87 -5.39 5.79
C GLN A 246 -21.33 -4.70 7.07
N LEU A 247 -22.34 -5.28 7.72
CA LEU A 247 -22.87 -4.84 9.02
C LEU A 247 -22.13 -5.55 10.16
N GLY A 248 -22.32 -5.08 11.39
CA GLY A 248 -21.71 -5.67 12.59
C GLY A 248 -21.10 -4.62 13.51
N GLU A 249 -20.31 -5.07 14.48
CA GLU A 249 -19.61 -4.20 15.44
C GLU A 249 -18.65 -3.24 14.73
N ARG A 250 -17.89 -3.76 13.76
CA ARG A 250 -17.00 -2.99 12.88
C ARG A 250 -17.62 -2.79 11.49
N ALA A 251 -18.92 -2.51 11.43
CA ALA A 251 -19.64 -2.30 10.17
C ALA A 251 -18.92 -1.30 9.25
N HIS A 252 -18.96 -1.53 7.94
CA HIS A 252 -18.45 -0.58 6.96
C HIS A 252 -19.14 0.79 7.08
N ASN A 253 -18.37 1.84 6.84
CA ASN A 253 -18.83 3.21 6.75
C ASN A 253 -18.42 3.80 5.38
N PRO A 254 -19.37 4.28 4.54
CA PRO A 254 -20.82 4.14 4.73
C PRO A 254 -21.25 2.66 4.70
N PRO A 255 -22.40 2.27 5.29
CA PRO A 255 -22.85 0.88 5.38
C PRO A 255 -23.49 0.38 4.07
N ARG A 256 -22.79 0.61 2.95
CA ARG A 256 -23.22 0.30 1.58
C ARG A 256 -21.99 0.11 0.69
N ILE A 257 -22.22 -0.40 -0.52
CA ILE A 257 -21.19 -0.46 -1.57
C ILE A 257 -20.83 0.98 -1.97
N ILE A 258 -19.54 1.27 -2.10
CA ILE A 258 -19.01 2.63 -2.37
C ILE A 258 -18.86 2.90 -3.87
N PHE A 259 -19.27 4.09 -4.33
CA PHE A 259 -19.20 4.49 -5.75
C PHE A 259 -18.73 5.93 -5.96
N SER A 260 -19.16 6.85 -5.11
CA SER A 260 -18.83 8.27 -5.20
C SER A 260 -17.50 8.59 -4.51
N LEU A 261 -16.90 9.74 -4.85
CA LEU A 261 -15.68 10.22 -4.18
C LEU A 261 -15.86 10.31 -2.65
N TRP A 262 -16.99 10.82 -2.17
CA TRP A 262 -17.30 10.83 -0.74
C TRP A 262 -17.32 9.43 -0.13
N ASP A 263 -17.86 8.44 -0.84
CA ASP A 263 -17.90 7.07 -0.32
C ASP A 263 -16.49 6.51 -0.13
N TYR A 264 -15.60 6.68 -1.12
CA TYR A 264 -14.20 6.23 -1.03
C TYR A 264 -13.42 6.99 0.04
N ARG A 265 -13.57 8.32 0.13
CA ARG A 265 -12.96 9.14 1.20
C ARG A 265 -13.40 8.68 2.59
N THR A 266 -14.72 8.47 2.76
CA THR A 266 -15.29 7.98 4.02
C THR A 266 -14.76 6.59 4.38
N ARG A 267 -14.60 5.70 3.38
CA ARG A 267 -14.06 4.36 3.58
C ARG A 267 -12.57 4.40 3.98
N HIS A 268 -11.76 5.21 3.30
CA HIS A 268 -10.36 5.44 3.70
C HIS A 268 -10.27 6.01 5.12
N GLY A 269 -11.09 7.02 5.43
CA GLY A 269 -11.20 7.61 6.76
C GLY A 269 -11.51 6.57 7.83
N GLN A 270 -12.53 5.73 7.60
CA GLN A 270 -12.86 4.62 8.50
C GLN A 270 -11.66 3.71 8.75
N TYR A 271 -10.97 3.24 7.71
CA TYR A 271 -9.91 2.26 7.90
C TYR A 271 -8.79 2.85 8.75
N ARG A 272 -8.46 4.13 8.51
CA ARG A 272 -7.46 4.88 9.29
C ARG A 272 -7.88 5.24 10.71
N THR A 273 -9.09 4.89 11.18
CA THR A 273 -9.42 4.99 12.62
C THR A 273 -8.87 3.84 13.44
N ASP A 274 -8.39 2.75 12.81
CA ASP A 274 -7.80 1.63 13.54
C ASP A 274 -6.45 2.03 14.17
N PRO A 275 -6.27 1.89 15.49
CA PRO A 275 -5.08 2.35 16.19
C PRO A 275 -3.81 1.60 15.80
N ASP A 276 -3.90 0.33 15.43
CA ASP A 276 -2.72 -0.47 15.07
C ASP A 276 -2.25 -0.15 13.64
N LEU A 277 -3.17 0.24 12.75
CA LEU A 277 -2.81 0.86 11.47
C LEU A 277 -2.17 2.23 11.65
N GLN A 278 -2.74 3.09 12.51
CA GLN A 278 -2.14 4.40 12.81
C GLN A 278 -0.73 4.26 13.38
N LEU A 279 -0.51 3.29 14.28
CA LEU A 279 0.80 3.04 14.86
C LEU A 279 1.84 2.65 13.81
N LEU A 280 1.53 1.70 12.92
CA LEU A 280 2.45 1.28 11.86
C LEU A 280 2.70 2.40 10.83
N ALA A 281 1.66 3.16 10.46
CA ALA A 281 1.77 4.29 9.54
C ALA A 281 2.61 5.44 10.12
N GLN A 282 2.50 5.68 11.42
CA GLN A 282 3.23 6.73 12.12
C GLN A 282 4.75 6.46 12.14
N ASP A 283 5.16 5.20 12.26
CA ASP A 283 6.54 4.84 12.63
C ASP A 283 7.42 4.30 11.49
N PHE A 284 6.85 3.98 10.33
CA PHE A 284 7.56 3.42 9.18
C PHE A 284 7.15 4.08 7.85
N ALA A 285 8.06 4.05 6.87
CA ALA A 285 7.74 4.47 5.52
C ALA A 285 7.09 3.32 4.74
N TRP A 286 5.95 3.61 4.11
CA TRP A 286 5.17 2.65 3.34
C TRP A 286 5.51 2.71 1.85
N ILE A 287 5.55 1.55 1.20
CA ILE A 287 5.65 1.35 -0.24
C ILE A 287 4.40 0.56 -0.68
N PRO A 288 3.25 1.24 -0.85
CA PRO A 288 2.00 0.56 -1.16
C PRO A 288 1.80 0.40 -2.68
N THR A 289 1.02 -0.60 -3.06
CA THR A 289 0.29 -0.67 -4.33
C THR A 289 -1.17 -1.00 -4.03
N TRP A 290 -2.07 -0.78 -4.98
CA TRP A 290 -3.45 -1.25 -4.88
C TRP A 290 -3.59 -2.67 -5.42
N ASP A 291 -4.68 -3.32 -5.04
CA ASP A 291 -5.23 -4.48 -5.71
C ASP A 291 -6.60 -4.10 -6.33
N ASP A 292 -7.59 -4.97 -6.29
CA ASP A 292 -8.91 -4.71 -6.86
C ASP A 292 -9.80 -3.93 -5.90
N HIS A 293 -9.81 -4.27 -4.61
CA HIS A 293 -10.78 -3.72 -3.66
C HIS A 293 -10.60 -2.24 -3.31
N GLU A 294 -9.43 -1.63 -3.59
CA GLU A 294 -9.28 -0.17 -3.58
C GLU A 294 -10.26 0.52 -4.54
N LEU A 295 -10.67 -0.17 -5.60
CA LEU A 295 -11.66 0.28 -6.57
C LEU A 295 -12.94 -0.56 -6.42
N ALA A 296 -12.92 -1.80 -6.90
CA ALA A 296 -13.97 -2.79 -6.72
C ALA A 296 -13.47 -4.19 -7.10
N ASN A 297 -14.11 -5.21 -6.52
CA ASN A 297 -13.76 -6.61 -6.67
C ASN A 297 -13.54 -7.04 -8.15
N ASN A 298 -12.47 -7.79 -8.38
CA ASN A 298 -11.95 -8.32 -9.64
C ASN A 298 -11.93 -7.28 -10.78
N GLY A 299 -11.26 -6.15 -10.54
CA GLY A 299 -11.04 -5.11 -11.52
C GLY A 299 -10.22 -5.56 -12.73
N TYR A 300 -10.62 -5.06 -13.90
CA TYR A 300 -9.89 -5.12 -15.16
C TYR A 300 -10.06 -3.79 -15.92
N ARG A 301 -9.49 -3.66 -17.12
CA ARG A 301 -9.53 -2.39 -17.89
C ARG A 301 -10.95 -1.84 -18.02
N ASP A 302 -11.87 -2.69 -18.46
CA ASP A 302 -13.22 -2.28 -18.88
C ASP A 302 -14.30 -2.54 -17.80
N GLY A 303 -13.94 -3.05 -16.61
CA GLY A 303 -14.95 -3.37 -15.60
C GLY A 303 -14.49 -4.04 -14.30
N PHE A 304 -15.46 -4.58 -13.57
CA PHE A 304 -15.35 -5.21 -12.24
C PHE A 304 -16.39 -6.35 -12.12
N SER A 305 -16.26 -7.29 -11.17
CA SER A 305 -17.19 -8.43 -11.03
C SER A 305 -18.63 -8.04 -10.73
N GLY A 306 -18.83 -6.92 -10.02
CA GLY A 306 -20.15 -6.39 -9.71
C GLY A 306 -20.90 -5.78 -10.91
N LEU A 307 -20.25 -5.63 -12.07
CA LEU A 307 -20.91 -5.23 -13.31
C LEU A 307 -21.55 -6.45 -13.94
N ASN A 308 -22.87 -6.57 -13.85
CA ASN A 308 -23.64 -7.63 -14.52
C ASN A 308 -23.76 -7.35 -16.04
N ASN A 309 -22.62 -7.13 -16.70
CA ASN A 309 -22.49 -6.78 -18.12
C ASN A 309 -23.18 -5.46 -18.52
N THR A 310 -23.16 -4.46 -17.63
CA THR A 310 -23.69 -3.10 -17.89
C THR A 310 -22.56 -2.08 -17.94
N GLU A 311 -22.69 -1.04 -18.77
CA GLU A 311 -21.68 0.05 -18.89
C GLU A 311 -21.69 1.03 -17.69
N SER A 312 -22.69 0.92 -16.82
CA SER A 312 -22.82 1.74 -15.61
C SER A 312 -23.35 0.93 -14.43
N PHE A 313 -23.00 1.38 -13.24
CA PHE A 313 -23.56 0.89 -12.00
C PHE A 313 -24.85 1.65 -11.70
N ARG A 314 -25.95 0.92 -11.49
CA ARG A 314 -27.20 1.47 -10.98
C ARG A 314 -27.50 0.85 -9.62
N THR A 315 -27.05 1.52 -8.58
CA THR A 315 -27.58 1.36 -7.22
C THR A 315 -28.42 2.59 -6.89
N ASP A 316 -29.36 2.48 -5.95
CA ASP A 316 -30.29 3.54 -5.52
C ASP A 316 -29.68 4.96 -5.66
N GLY A 317 -30.04 5.67 -6.75
CA GLY A 317 -29.40 6.93 -7.14
C GLY A 317 -29.08 7.05 -8.64
N PRO A 318 -28.33 8.10 -9.05
CA PRO A 318 -27.88 8.32 -10.42
C PRO A 318 -26.88 7.23 -10.85
N SER A 319 -26.96 6.80 -12.11
CA SER A 319 -25.98 5.87 -12.67
C SER A 319 -24.57 6.47 -12.66
N ILE A 320 -23.58 5.69 -12.24
CA ILE A 320 -22.15 6.05 -12.28
C ILE A 320 -21.44 5.11 -13.26
N SER A 321 -20.69 5.65 -14.22
CA SER A 321 -19.92 4.84 -15.17
C SER A 321 -18.73 4.14 -14.50
N VAL A 322 -18.21 3.10 -15.15
CA VAL A 322 -17.01 2.38 -14.70
C VAL A 322 -15.83 3.34 -14.52
N ASP A 323 -15.58 4.18 -15.53
CA ASP A 323 -14.50 5.16 -15.53
C ASP A 323 -14.67 6.17 -14.39
N GLN A 324 -15.89 6.67 -14.17
CA GLN A 324 -16.13 7.64 -13.11
C GLN A 324 -15.90 7.02 -11.72
N ARG A 325 -16.33 5.77 -11.48
CA ARG A 325 -16.06 5.07 -10.22
C ARG A 325 -14.55 4.84 -10.04
N LYS A 326 -13.87 4.38 -11.08
CA LYS A 326 -12.41 4.18 -11.11
C LYS A 326 -11.67 5.48 -10.75
N MET A 327 -12.04 6.61 -11.35
CA MET A 327 -11.43 7.91 -11.05
C MET A 327 -11.74 8.42 -9.64
N ASN A 328 -12.94 8.18 -9.10
CA ASN A 328 -13.28 8.50 -7.71
C ASN A 328 -12.38 7.76 -6.72
N ALA A 329 -12.19 6.46 -6.95
CA ALA A 329 -11.33 5.60 -6.14
C ALA A 329 -9.85 6.01 -6.23
N VAL A 330 -9.34 6.21 -7.44
CA VAL A 330 -7.95 6.63 -7.70
C VAL A 330 -7.64 7.96 -7.01
N ARG A 331 -8.54 8.95 -7.12
CA ARG A 331 -8.39 10.23 -6.44
C ARG A 331 -8.33 10.05 -4.91
N ALA A 332 -9.28 9.31 -4.34
CA ALA A 332 -9.28 9.06 -2.90
C ALA A 332 -8.00 8.32 -2.45
N TYR A 333 -7.53 7.35 -3.21
CA TYR A 333 -6.30 6.61 -2.90
C TYR A 333 -5.08 7.55 -2.85
N PHE A 334 -4.90 8.42 -3.84
CA PHE A 334 -3.80 9.39 -3.84
C PHE A 334 -3.94 10.48 -2.77
N GLU A 335 -5.16 10.86 -2.39
CA GLU A 335 -5.40 11.79 -1.28
C GLU A 335 -5.04 11.19 0.08
N TRP A 336 -5.30 9.89 0.29
CA TRP A 336 -5.26 9.23 1.60
C TRP A 336 -4.04 8.31 1.86
N MET A 337 -3.27 7.98 0.82
CA MET A 337 -2.07 7.14 0.92
C MET A 337 -0.78 7.98 0.82
N PRO A 338 0.28 7.63 1.58
CA PRO A 338 1.56 8.33 1.53
C PRO A 338 2.41 7.91 0.31
N ILE A 339 1.83 8.00 -0.89
CA ILE A 339 2.40 7.51 -2.15
C ILE A 339 2.70 8.67 -3.10
N ARG A 340 3.74 8.53 -3.93
CA ARG A 340 4.02 9.42 -5.06
C ARG A 340 3.17 9.05 -6.27
N GLN A 341 2.86 10.06 -7.06
CA GLN A 341 2.52 9.85 -8.45
C GLN A 341 3.78 9.44 -9.22
N VAL A 342 3.74 8.38 -10.01
CA VAL A 342 4.92 7.88 -10.73
C VAL A 342 5.20 8.67 -11.99
N ASP A 343 4.22 8.75 -12.87
CA ASP A 343 4.26 9.58 -14.04
C ASP A 343 3.20 10.62 -13.89
N LEU A 344 3.60 11.86 -14.13
CA LEU A 344 2.64 12.92 -14.11
C LEU A 344 1.59 12.67 -15.21
N ASP A 345 1.97 12.11 -16.36
CA ASP A 345 1.09 11.98 -17.52
C ASP A 345 0.28 10.67 -17.58
N ASP A 346 0.30 9.86 -16.53
CA ASP A 346 -0.44 8.59 -16.48
C ASP A 346 -1.12 8.37 -15.12
N ASN A 347 -2.44 8.57 -15.11
CA ASN A 347 -3.23 8.69 -13.88
C ASN A 347 -3.51 7.34 -13.18
N LEU A 348 -3.41 6.24 -13.93
CA LEU A 348 -3.56 4.89 -13.41
C LEU A 348 -2.18 4.24 -13.17
N ARG A 349 -1.08 4.93 -13.51
CA ARG A 349 0.24 4.39 -13.30
C ARG A 349 0.69 4.52 -11.85
N ILE A 350 0.67 3.38 -11.16
CA ILE A 350 1.19 3.23 -9.79
C ILE A 350 2.50 2.42 -9.71
N TRP A 351 2.83 1.65 -10.76
CA TRP A 351 3.99 0.75 -10.75
C TRP A 351 5.31 1.53 -10.88
N ARG A 352 6.27 1.18 -10.02
CA ARG A 352 7.53 1.89 -9.82
C ARG A 352 8.59 0.99 -9.22
N SER A 353 9.85 1.41 -9.29
CA SER A 353 10.98 0.66 -8.74
C SER A 353 11.80 1.49 -7.76
N PHE A 354 12.38 0.81 -6.76
CA PHE A 354 13.28 1.39 -5.76
C PHE A 354 14.61 0.67 -5.79
N LYS A 355 15.69 1.42 -6.08
CA LYS A 355 17.06 0.90 -6.09
C LYS A 355 17.65 1.01 -4.70
N LEU A 356 17.50 -0.05 -3.91
CA LEU A 356 17.86 -0.05 -2.50
C LEU A 356 19.30 -0.54 -2.31
N GLY A 357 20.26 0.33 -2.65
CA GLY A 357 21.68 0.00 -2.69
C GLY A 357 22.05 -0.96 -3.82
N ASN A 358 23.23 -1.56 -3.70
CA ASN A 358 23.63 -2.72 -4.50
C ASN A 358 22.95 -4.02 -4.01
N LEU A 359 22.16 -3.96 -2.95
CA LEU A 359 21.55 -5.11 -2.30
C LEU A 359 20.31 -5.60 -3.04
N LEU A 360 19.33 -4.73 -3.30
CA LEU A 360 18.11 -5.15 -4.00
C LEU A 360 17.47 -4.04 -4.83
N ASP A 361 16.76 -4.46 -5.88
CA ASP A 361 15.73 -3.66 -6.53
C ASP A 361 14.35 -4.16 -6.12
N LEU A 362 13.53 -3.28 -5.56
CA LEU A 362 12.11 -3.55 -5.30
C LEU A 362 11.29 -3.01 -6.47
N ILE A 363 10.70 -3.91 -7.27
CA ILE A 363 9.90 -3.61 -8.46
C ILE A 363 8.43 -3.85 -8.11
N MET A 364 7.67 -2.77 -7.91
CA MET A 364 6.25 -2.81 -7.57
C MET A 364 5.39 -2.77 -8.82
N LEU A 365 4.52 -3.76 -9.02
CA LEU A 365 3.63 -3.90 -10.17
C LEU A 365 2.21 -3.39 -9.88
N ASP A 366 1.46 -3.12 -10.95
CA ASP A 366 0.00 -3.12 -11.01
C ASP A 366 -0.46 -4.29 -11.88
N THR A 367 -1.22 -5.24 -11.32
CA THR A 367 -1.80 -6.35 -12.11
C THR A 367 -3.33 -6.30 -12.15
N ARG A 368 -3.94 -5.13 -11.92
CA ARG A 368 -5.40 -4.96 -11.80
C ARG A 368 -5.95 -3.90 -12.74
N ASN A 369 -5.60 -2.64 -12.51
CA ASN A 369 -6.52 -1.55 -12.87
C ASN A 369 -6.09 -0.73 -14.09
N TYR A 370 -4.85 -0.94 -14.55
CA TYR A 370 -4.29 -0.24 -15.70
C TYR A 370 -4.84 -0.73 -17.06
N ASP A 371 -4.33 -1.85 -17.57
CA ASP A 371 -4.65 -2.37 -18.92
C ASP A 371 -4.85 -3.90 -18.89
N ARG A 372 -5.29 -4.42 -17.74
CA ARG A 372 -5.56 -5.84 -17.54
C ARG A 372 -6.69 -6.31 -18.46
N SER A 373 -6.47 -7.39 -19.21
CA SER A 373 -7.54 -8.07 -19.96
C SER A 373 -8.59 -8.65 -19.01
N ILE A 374 -9.80 -8.95 -19.50
CA ILE A 374 -10.88 -9.52 -18.68
C ILE A 374 -10.40 -10.70 -17.81
N THR A 375 -10.90 -10.71 -16.57
CA THR A 375 -10.57 -11.71 -15.54
C THR A 375 -11.79 -12.57 -15.18
N SER A 376 -11.62 -13.50 -14.24
CA SER A 376 -12.74 -14.23 -13.63
C SER A 376 -13.66 -13.24 -12.89
N LEU A 377 -14.94 -13.25 -13.22
CA LEU A 377 -16.00 -12.45 -12.62
C LEU A 377 -17.02 -13.34 -11.88
N GLY A 378 -16.67 -14.62 -11.67
CA GLY A 378 -17.50 -15.65 -11.05
C GLY A 378 -18.49 -16.34 -12.00
N TRP A 379 -18.88 -15.72 -13.12
CA TRP A 379 -19.79 -16.31 -14.12
C TRP A 379 -19.12 -16.69 -15.44
N ASN A 380 -17.89 -16.21 -15.70
CA ASN A 380 -17.16 -16.40 -16.96
C ASN A 380 -15.93 -17.32 -16.81
N ASP A 381 -15.80 -18.09 -15.73
CA ASP A 381 -14.58 -18.85 -15.44
C ASP A 381 -14.20 -19.84 -16.54
N HIS A 382 -15.19 -20.51 -17.13
CA HIS A 382 -14.97 -21.39 -18.28
C HIS A 382 -14.40 -20.63 -19.49
N TYR A 383 -14.88 -19.42 -19.75
CA TYR A 383 -14.34 -18.57 -20.82
C TYR A 383 -12.89 -18.19 -20.52
N ILE A 384 -12.59 -17.77 -19.28
CA ILE A 384 -11.22 -17.44 -18.86
C ILE A 384 -10.27 -18.62 -19.04
N ASP A 385 -10.71 -19.84 -18.73
CA ASP A 385 -9.90 -21.04 -18.93
C ASP A 385 -9.59 -21.30 -20.41
N LEU A 386 -10.56 -21.11 -21.32
CA LEU A 386 -10.36 -21.24 -22.77
C LEU A 386 -9.34 -20.25 -23.31
N ILE A 387 -9.36 -19.00 -22.82
CA ILE A 387 -8.50 -17.94 -23.36
C ILE A 387 -7.19 -17.75 -22.59
N ARG A 388 -6.95 -18.44 -21.47
CA ARG A 388 -5.77 -18.20 -20.58
C ARG A 388 -4.40 -18.22 -21.25
N ASN A 389 -4.26 -18.96 -22.35
CA ASN A 389 -3.02 -19.06 -23.13
C ASN A 389 -3.09 -18.36 -24.50
N ASP A 390 -4.11 -17.54 -24.75
CA ASP A 390 -4.14 -16.67 -25.92
C ASP A 390 -3.00 -15.65 -25.84
N ALA A 391 -2.20 -15.57 -26.91
CA ALA A 391 -0.99 -14.75 -26.98
C ALA A 391 -1.25 -13.26 -26.66
N SER A 392 -2.46 -12.76 -26.95
CA SER A 392 -2.85 -11.37 -26.73
C SER A 392 -3.21 -11.04 -25.28
N ARG A 393 -3.45 -12.04 -24.42
CA ARG A 393 -3.82 -11.78 -23.02
C ARG A 393 -2.69 -11.17 -22.22
N SER A 394 -3.03 -10.17 -21.42
CA SER A 394 -2.11 -9.45 -20.56
C SER A 394 -2.74 -9.08 -19.22
N LEU A 395 -1.95 -9.21 -18.15
CA LEU A 395 -2.27 -8.70 -16.81
C LEU A 395 -1.90 -7.22 -16.66
N MET A 396 -0.80 -6.81 -17.28
CA MET A 396 -0.15 -5.52 -17.02
C MET A 396 -0.34 -4.52 -18.18
N GLY A 397 -0.72 -5.01 -19.36
CA GLY A 397 -0.65 -4.27 -20.61
C GLY A 397 0.78 -4.15 -21.14
N SER A 398 0.90 -3.80 -22.42
CA SER A 398 2.20 -3.73 -23.11
C SER A 398 3.16 -2.71 -22.50
N HIS A 399 2.64 -1.57 -22.01
CA HIS A 399 3.45 -0.50 -21.44
C HIS A 399 4.20 -0.96 -20.18
N GLN A 400 3.46 -1.57 -19.23
CA GLN A 400 4.05 -2.07 -18.00
C GLN A 400 4.85 -3.36 -18.23
N GLU A 401 4.44 -4.27 -19.13
CA GLU A 401 5.25 -5.45 -19.49
C GLU A 401 6.65 -5.04 -19.97
N ASN A 402 6.73 -4.13 -20.95
CA ASN A 402 8.01 -3.64 -21.46
C ASN A 402 8.83 -2.94 -20.37
N TRP A 403 8.18 -2.10 -19.56
CA TRP A 403 8.84 -1.45 -18.42
C TRP A 403 9.40 -2.49 -17.44
N PHE A 404 8.63 -3.52 -17.11
CA PHE A 404 9.00 -4.54 -16.13
C PHE A 404 10.20 -5.36 -16.62
N TYR A 405 10.18 -5.81 -17.87
CA TYR A 405 11.31 -6.54 -18.47
C TYR A 405 12.57 -5.68 -18.52
N ASN A 406 12.43 -4.40 -18.85
CA ASN A 406 13.55 -3.46 -18.77
C ASN A 406 14.07 -3.28 -17.33
N GLN A 407 13.20 -3.24 -16.31
CA GLN A 407 13.63 -3.17 -14.91
C GLN A 407 14.39 -4.43 -14.48
N LEU A 408 13.91 -5.62 -14.86
CA LEU A 408 14.59 -6.89 -14.57
C LEU A 408 15.99 -6.93 -15.22
N SER A 409 16.09 -6.55 -16.49
CA SER A 409 17.36 -6.50 -17.22
C SER A 409 18.32 -5.48 -16.60
N GLN A 410 17.86 -4.24 -16.38
CA GLN A 410 18.68 -3.18 -15.77
C GLN A 410 19.13 -3.51 -14.35
N SER A 411 18.28 -4.17 -13.56
CA SER A 411 18.64 -4.67 -12.23
C SER A 411 19.77 -5.70 -12.30
N SER A 412 19.72 -6.57 -13.32
CA SER A 412 20.75 -7.55 -13.59
C SER A 412 22.06 -6.93 -14.04
N GLU A 413 22.00 -6.05 -15.03
CA GLU A 413 23.16 -5.35 -15.58
C GLU A 413 23.87 -4.49 -14.55
N ARG A 414 23.13 -3.84 -13.64
CA ARG A 414 23.72 -3.04 -12.56
C ARG A 414 24.30 -3.87 -11.41
N GLY A 415 24.13 -5.19 -11.42
CA GLY A 415 24.65 -6.09 -10.39
C GLY A 415 23.93 -5.98 -9.04
N ALA A 416 22.63 -5.68 -9.02
CA ALA A 416 21.84 -5.79 -7.78
C ALA A 416 21.83 -7.26 -7.31
N ALA A 417 22.08 -7.52 -6.03
CA ALA A 417 22.13 -8.89 -5.53
C ALA A 417 20.76 -9.59 -5.66
N TRP A 418 19.65 -8.86 -5.46
CA TRP A 418 18.29 -9.40 -5.53
C TRP A 418 17.33 -8.52 -6.35
N ARG A 419 16.39 -9.17 -7.03
CA ARG A 419 15.20 -8.54 -7.62
C ARG A 419 13.98 -9.00 -6.82
N ILE A 420 13.35 -8.07 -6.10
CA ILE A 420 12.13 -8.34 -5.33
C ILE A 420 10.96 -7.76 -6.12
N ILE A 421 10.02 -8.60 -6.55
CA ILE A 421 8.88 -8.22 -7.38
C ILE A 421 7.62 -8.18 -6.52
N GLY A 422 7.12 -6.99 -6.23
CA GLY A 422 5.82 -6.81 -5.57
C GLY A 422 4.68 -6.97 -6.56
N SER A 423 3.89 -8.03 -6.44
CA SER A 423 2.68 -8.30 -7.22
C SER A 423 1.50 -8.46 -6.27
N GLN A 424 0.29 -8.19 -6.76
CA GLN A 424 -0.95 -8.34 -6.01
C GLN A 424 -1.31 -9.82 -5.84
N ILE A 425 -1.18 -10.58 -6.93
CA ILE A 425 -1.68 -11.95 -7.09
C ILE A 425 -0.56 -12.95 -7.33
N ILE A 426 -0.84 -14.20 -6.95
CA ILE A 426 0.06 -15.35 -7.05
C ILE A 426 0.52 -15.58 -8.50
N PHE A 427 1.85 -15.59 -8.70
CA PHE A 427 2.57 -15.79 -9.95
C PHE A 427 2.74 -17.26 -10.30
N SER A 428 3.16 -18.09 -9.33
CA SER A 428 3.46 -19.50 -9.57
C SER A 428 2.26 -20.26 -10.11
N GLN A 429 2.53 -21.32 -10.88
CA GLN A 429 1.48 -22.18 -11.43
C GLN A 429 0.90 -23.11 -10.36
N ILE A 430 0.14 -22.52 -9.42
CA ILE A 430 -0.48 -23.22 -8.30
C ILE A 430 -1.98 -22.92 -8.23
N GLY A 431 -2.79 -23.90 -7.85
CA GLY A 431 -4.25 -23.75 -7.78
C GLY A 431 -4.93 -23.71 -9.14
N SER A 432 -6.14 -23.15 -9.20
CA SER A 432 -6.95 -23.10 -10.43
C SER A 432 -6.67 -21.86 -11.29
N SER A 433 -7.06 -21.95 -12.57
CA SER A 433 -7.24 -20.77 -13.44
C SER A 433 -8.28 -19.81 -12.85
N GLY A 434 -8.16 -18.51 -13.14
CA GLY A 434 -9.09 -17.49 -12.65
C GLY A 434 -8.44 -16.11 -12.52
N ASP A 435 -8.64 -15.48 -11.37
CA ASP A 435 -8.24 -14.10 -11.09
C ASP A 435 -6.78 -13.92 -10.63
N ASN A 436 -5.91 -14.88 -10.98
CA ASN A 436 -4.49 -14.91 -10.67
C ASN A 436 -3.65 -15.13 -11.96
N TRP A 437 -2.33 -15.31 -11.87
CA TRP A 437 -1.49 -15.50 -13.06
C TRP A 437 -1.79 -16.79 -13.86
N ASN A 438 -2.46 -17.80 -13.30
CA ASN A 438 -2.96 -18.96 -14.08
C ASN A 438 -4.07 -18.57 -15.05
N GLY A 439 -4.79 -17.48 -14.79
CA GLY A 439 -5.71 -16.89 -15.76
C GLY A 439 -4.97 -16.28 -16.94
N TYR A 440 -3.67 -16.00 -16.85
CA TYR A 440 -2.92 -15.21 -17.84
C TYR A 440 -1.59 -15.91 -18.21
N ILE A 441 -1.67 -17.21 -18.52
CA ILE A 441 -0.51 -18.06 -18.84
C ILE A 441 0.35 -17.45 -19.94
N ALA A 442 -0.23 -16.85 -20.98
CA ALA A 442 0.55 -16.20 -22.04
C ALA A 442 1.45 -15.08 -21.50
N ASN A 443 0.93 -14.20 -20.64
CA ASN A 443 1.73 -13.14 -20.02
C ASN A 443 2.77 -13.71 -19.05
N ARG A 444 2.39 -14.72 -18.24
CA ARG A 444 3.35 -15.41 -17.35
C ARG A 444 4.51 -16.01 -18.13
N ASN A 445 4.22 -16.68 -19.25
CA ASN A 445 5.21 -17.30 -20.10
C ASN A 445 6.15 -16.26 -20.73
N ARG A 446 5.66 -15.08 -21.15
CA ARG A 446 6.53 -13.98 -21.61
C ARG A 446 7.49 -13.50 -20.52
N THR A 447 7.01 -13.41 -19.27
CA THR A 447 7.84 -13.05 -18.13
C THR A 447 8.90 -14.10 -17.83
N LEU A 448 8.51 -15.38 -17.75
CA LEU A 448 9.44 -16.49 -17.56
C LEU A 448 10.45 -16.57 -18.70
N GLN A 449 9.99 -16.42 -19.95
CA GLN A 449 10.86 -16.38 -21.12
C GLN A 449 11.92 -15.29 -20.98
N HIS A 450 11.53 -14.06 -20.63
CA HIS A 450 12.48 -12.98 -20.43
C HIS A 450 13.54 -13.34 -19.39
N LEU A 451 13.14 -13.90 -18.24
CA LEU A 451 14.05 -14.30 -17.17
C LEU A 451 15.02 -15.42 -17.59
N TYR A 452 14.51 -16.49 -18.20
CA TYR A 452 15.33 -17.64 -18.62
C TYR A 452 16.25 -17.31 -19.80
N ASP A 453 15.74 -16.64 -20.84
CA ASP A 453 16.53 -16.30 -22.04
C ASP A 453 17.71 -15.37 -21.70
N HIS A 454 17.53 -14.48 -20.72
CA HIS A 454 18.55 -13.52 -20.27
C HIS A 454 19.30 -13.98 -19.00
N LYS A 455 19.01 -15.19 -18.49
CA LYS A 455 19.63 -15.77 -17.27
C LYS A 455 19.56 -14.83 -16.06
N ILE A 456 18.42 -14.17 -15.88
CA ILE A 456 18.17 -13.23 -14.79
C ILE A 456 17.71 -14.06 -13.57
N GLY A 457 18.62 -14.33 -12.64
CA GLY A 457 18.35 -15.03 -11.36
C GLY A 457 18.13 -14.09 -10.17
N ASN A 458 18.10 -14.66 -8.97
CA ASN A 458 17.85 -14.00 -7.68
C ASN A 458 16.52 -13.23 -7.64
N ASN A 459 15.47 -13.83 -8.19
CA ASN A 459 14.13 -13.26 -8.21
C ASN A 459 13.31 -13.76 -7.01
N VAL A 460 12.66 -12.84 -6.32
CA VAL A 460 11.69 -13.13 -5.26
C VAL A 460 10.39 -12.44 -5.62
N PHE A 461 9.36 -13.22 -5.90
CA PHE A 461 8.00 -12.73 -6.16
C PHE A 461 7.23 -12.63 -4.85
N LEU A 462 6.53 -11.52 -4.64
CA LEU A 462 5.64 -11.29 -3.52
C LEU A 462 4.19 -11.27 -4.01
N ALA A 463 3.27 -11.84 -3.23
CA ALA A 463 1.84 -11.82 -3.52
C ALA A 463 0.97 -11.69 -2.26
N GLY A 464 -0.25 -11.20 -2.47
CA GLY A 464 -1.34 -11.10 -1.49
C GLY A 464 -2.59 -11.83 -2.01
N ASP A 465 -3.74 -11.12 -2.03
CA ASP A 465 -5.06 -11.50 -2.60
C ASP A 465 -5.73 -12.76 -1.99
N SER A 466 -5.04 -13.89 -2.00
CA SER A 466 -5.61 -15.22 -1.70
C SER A 466 -6.04 -15.46 -0.24
N HIS A 467 -5.76 -14.50 0.65
CA HIS A 467 -5.96 -14.55 2.11
C HIS A 467 -5.28 -15.73 2.82
N GLN A 468 -4.25 -16.30 2.21
CA GLN A 468 -3.55 -17.49 2.67
C GLN A 468 -2.05 -17.37 2.39
N ASN A 469 -1.23 -18.06 3.17
CA ASN A 469 0.20 -18.12 2.95
C ASN A 469 0.55 -19.22 1.94
N TRP A 470 1.45 -18.90 1.00
CA TRP A 470 1.96 -19.83 -0.01
C TRP A 470 3.44 -19.59 -0.23
N VAL A 471 4.22 -20.67 -0.27
CA VAL A 471 5.65 -20.60 -0.56
C VAL A 471 6.01 -21.64 -1.61
N SER A 472 6.56 -21.19 -2.73
CA SER A 472 6.85 -22.02 -3.89
C SER A 472 8.15 -21.63 -4.57
N ASP A 473 8.77 -22.61 -5.23
CA ASP A 473 9.79 -22.31 -6.23
C ASP A 473 9.08 -21.76 -7.50
N VAL A 474 9.73 -20.86 -8.24
CA VAL A 474 9.21 -20.28 -9.48
C VAL A 474 9.92 -20.93 -10.66
N THR A 475 9.17 -21.60 -11.53
CA THR A 475 9.71 -22.33 -12.69
C THR A 475 8.76 -22.32 -13.88
N TRP A 476 9.32 -22.53 -15.08
CA TRP A 476 8.55 -22.64 -16.31
C TRP A 476 8.18 -24.09 -16.62
N LEU A 477 7.16 -24.57 -15.92
CA LEU A 477 6.67 -25.95 -16.02
C LEU A 477 6.33 -26.35 -17.46
N GLY A 478 6.81 -27.53 -17.85
CA GLY A 478 6.67 -28.07 -19.20
C GLY A 478 7.63 -27.47 -20.24
N LYS A 479 8.44 -26.46 -19.88
CA LYS A 479 9.46 -25.86 -20.75
C LYS A 479 10.88 -26.08 -20.23
N THR A 480 11.06 -26.05 -18.92
CA THR A 480 12.33 -26.31 -18.23
C THR A 480 12.23 -27.57 -17.39
N ASP A 481 13.33 -28.33 -17.31
CA ASP A 481 13.43 -29.45 -16.39
C ASP A 481 13.47 -28.90 -14.96
N TYR A 482 12.48 -29.27 -14.14
CA TYR A 482 12.41 -28.88 -12.74
C TYR A 482 12.43 -30.13 -11.86
N ASP A 483 13.38 -30.18 -10.93
CA ASP A 483 13.45 -31.24 -9.93
C ASP A 483 12.89 -30.74 -8.60
N GLN A 484 11.71 -31.24 -8.23
CA GLN A 484 11.06 -30.88 -6.98
C GLN A 484 11.90 -31.19 -5.73
N ALA A 485 12.70 -32.26 -5.77
CA ALA A 485 13.48 -32.73 -4.63
C ALA A 485 14.67 -31.81 -4.33
N THR A 486 15.27 -31.22 -5.36
CA THR A 486 16.46 -30.37 -5.25
C THR A 486 16.17 -28.88 -5.45
N GLY A 487 15.14 -28.54 -6.22
CA GLY A 487 14.80 -27.17 -6.63
C GLY A 487 15.45 -26.75 -7.94
N GLU A 488 16.32 -27.58 -8.49
CA GLU A 488 17.03 -27.32 -9.75
C GLU A 488 16.06 -27.04 -10.89
N GLY A 489 16.41 -26.05 -11.71
CA GLY A 489 15.57 -25.55 -12.80
C GLY A 489 14.65 -24.39 -12.44
N ALA A 490 14.54 -23.99 -11.17
CA ALA A 490 13.84 -22.77 -10.77
C ALA A 490 14.61 -21.49 -11.17
N ILE A 491 13.89 -20.38 -11.31
CA ILE A 491 14.43 -19.04 -11.63
C ILE A 491 14.18 -18.02 -10.50
N GLY A 492 13.59 -18.48 -9.39
CA GLY A 492 13.30 -17.66 -8.23
C GLY A 492 12.37 -18.38 -7.25
N VAL A 493 11.90 -17.64 -6.26
CA VAL A 493 10.89 -18.11 -5.31
C VAL A 493 9.72 -17.15 -5.25
N GLU A 494 8.57 -17.65 -4.80
CA GLU A 494 7.42 -16.82 -4.47
C GLU A 494 7.07 -16.95 -2.99
N PHE A 495 6.94 -15.80 -2.34
CA PHE A 495 6.42 -15.63 -0.98
C PHE A 495 5.07 -14.90 -1.05
N ALA A 496 3.98 -15.65 -0.94
CA ALA A 496 2.64 -15.08 -0.85
C ALA A 496 2.17 -15.04 0.61
N GLY A 497 1.61 -13.90 1.03
CA GLY A 497 1.16 -13.65 2.40
C GLY A 497 -0.34 -13.85 2.59
N THR A 498 -0.72 -14.27 3.79
CA THR A 498 -2.10 -14.22 4.28
C THR A 498 -2.60 -12.79 4.45
N ALA A 499 -3.89 -12.66 4.71
CA ALA A 499 -4.54 -11.38 4.97
C ALA A 499 -4.22 -10.82 6.37
N VAL A 500 -4.23 -9.49 6.51
CA VAL A 500 -4.22 -8.81 7.82
C VAL A 500 -5.45 -9.17 8.63
N SER A 501 -6.63 -9.14 8.01
CA SER A 501 -7.90 -9.47 8.68
C SER A 501 -8.99 -10.05 7.76
N SER A 502 -8.81 -10.02 6.44
CA SER A 502 -9.76 -10.65 5.50
C SER A 502 -9.92 -12.14 5.74
N SER A 503 -11.09 -12.68 5.40
CA SER A 503 -11.42 -14.07 5.72
C SER A 503 -10.51 -15.06 4.99
N GLY A 504 -10.01 -16.07 5.71
CA GLY A 504 -9.26 -17.18 5.13
C GLY A 504 -10.06 -18.49 5.16
N GLN A 505 -9.37 -19.62 5.31
CA GLN A 505 -10.04 -20.91 5.41
C GLN A 505 -10.93 -20.98 6.66
N SER A 506 -12.20 -21.35 6.46
CA SER A 506 -13.15 -21.56 7.54
C SER A 506 -12.97 -22.94 8.20
N GLY A 507 -13.38 -23.04 9.47
CA GLY A 507 -13.38 -24.28 10.24
C GLY A 507 -12.18 -24.42 11.17
N PRO A 508 -11.99 -25.61 11.80
CA PRO A 508 -10.90 -25.83 12.73
C PRO A 508 -9.54 -25.95 12.02
N ILE A 509 -8.46 -25.63 12.74
CA ILE A 509 -7.08 -25.64 12.21
C ILE A 509 -6.67 -26.97 11.55
N LEU A 510 -7.14 -28.11 12.07
CA LEU A 510 -6.84 -29.43 11.50
C LEU A 510 -7.47 -29.62 10.11
N ALA A 511 -8.68 -29.11 9.90
CA ALA A 511 -9.33 -29.15 8.59
C ALA A 511 -8.60 -28.23 7.59
N ALA A 512 -8.13 -27.08 8.06
CA ALA A 512 -7.32 -26.17 7.25
C ALA A 512 -5.98 -26.82 6.84
N ARG A 513 -5.33 -27.54 7.76
CA ARG A 513 -4.12 -28.33 7.47
C ARG A 513 -4.35 -29.45 6.45
N ALA A 514 -5.50 -30.12 6.49
CA ALA A 514 -5.83 -31.14 5.48
C ALA A 514 -5.99 -30.52 4.08
N LYS A 515 -6.61 -29.33 3.98
CA LYS A 515 -6.69 -28.56 2.72
C LYS A 515 -5.30 -28.13 2.24
N ALA A 516 -4.46 -27.64 3.15
CA ALA A 516 -3.07 -27.29 2.85
C ALA A 516 -2.29 -28.48 2.27
N GLN A 517 -2.44 -29.66 2.88
CA GLN A 517 -1.84 -30.89 2.39
C GLN A 517 -2.30 -31.25 0.97
N ALA A 518 -3.60 -31.12 0.68
CA ALA A 518 -4.13 -31.38 -0.66
C ALA A 518 -3.54 -30.40 -1.69
N GLN A 519 -3.46 -29.11 -1.35
CA GLN A 519 -2.87 -28.09 -2.22
C GLN A 519 -1.40 -28.37 -2.49
N VAL A 520 -0.60 -28.59 -1.44
CA VAL A 520 0.83 -28.91 -1.60
C VAL A 520 0.97 -30.14 -2.48
N LYS A 521 0.29 -31.25 -2.19
CA LYS A 521 0.41 -32.48 -3.00
C LYS A 521 0.00 -32.32 -4.47
N ALA A 522 -0.99 -31.46 -4.76
CA ALA A 522 -1.49 -31.25 -6.11
C ALA A 522 -0.59 -30.36 -6.99
N ASN A 523 0.32 -29.58 -6.40
CA ASN A 523 1.11 -28.58 -7.12
C ASN A 523 2.61 -28.85 -6.96
N GLU A 524 3.31 -29.10 -8.06
CA GLU A 524 4.69 -29.59 -8.01
C GLU A 524 5.71 -28.58 -7.47
N VAL A 525 5.44 -27.29 -7.64
CA VAL A 525 6.32 -26.20 -7.18
C VAL A 525 6.00 -25.73 -5.77
N LEU A 526 4.83 -26.10 -5.24
CA LEU A 526 4.35 -25.63 -3.95
C LEU A 526 5.02 -26.43 -2.82
N GLN A 527 5.67 -25.70 -1.91
CA GLN A 527 6.48 -26.28 -0.83
C GLN A 527 5.80 -26.11 0.53
N TRP A 528 5.10 -25.00 0.77
CA TRP A 528 4.31 -24.79 1.98
C TRP A 528 3.03 -24.02 1.70
N GLN A 529 1.98 -24.38 2.44
CA GLN A 529 0.69 -23.71 2.42
C GLN A 529 0.10 -23.63 3.83
N GLU A 530 -0.43 -22.47 4.20
CA GLU A 530 -1.11 -22.25 5.48
C GLU A 530 -2.27 -21.27 5.27
N GLY A 531 -3.49 -21.67 5.63
CA GLY A 531 -4.69 -20.88 5.35
C GLY A 531 -5.55 -20.52 6.56
N TYR A 532 -5.14 -20.88 7.76
CA TYR A 532 -5.90 -20.67 8.99
C TYR A 532 -5.61 -19.31 9.64
N TYR A 533 -4.34 -18.91 9.78
CA TYR A 533 -3.96 -17.69 10.49
C TYR A 533 -3.95 -16.45 9.58
N ARG A 534 -4.32 -15.31 10.16
CA ARG A 534 -4.17 -13.96 9.57
C ARG A 534 -2.88 -13.35 10.08
N GLY A 535 -2.23 -12.46 9.35
CA GLY A 535 -0.89 -12.03 9.74
C GLY A 535 -0.12 -11.30 8.63
N TYR A 536 1.19 -11.53 8.62
CA TYR A 536 2.15 -10.85 7.76
C TYR A 536 3.45 -11.66 7.71
N TYR A 537 4.40 -11.22 6.90
CA TYR A 537 5.75 -11.78 6.95
C TYR A 537 6.82 -10.68 6.85
N VAL A 538 8.01 -10.97 7.36
CA VAL A 538 9.19 -10.10 7.25
C VAL A 538 10.21 -10.76 6.36
N LEU A 539 10.64 -10.05 5.32
CA LEU A 539 11.79 -10.40 4.50
C LEU A 539 13.03 -9.74 5.07
N SER A 540 14.05 -10.54 5.37
CA SER A 540 15.40 -10.06 5.66
C SER A 540 16.28 -10.35 4.45
N VAL A 541 16.71 -9.30 3.76
CA VAL A 541 17.50 -9.40 2.52
C VAL A 541 18.95 -9.07 2.84
N ARG A 542 19.84 -10.01 2.55
CA ARG A 542 21.31 -9.90 2.63
C ARG A 542 21.89 -10.25 1.28
N LYS A 543 23.16 -9.92 1.00
CA LYS A 543 23.76 -10.24 -0.29
C LYS A 543 23.79 -11.73 -0.58
N GLU A 544 23.98 -12.54 0.45
CA GLU A 544 24.18 -13.98 0.39
C GLU A 544 22.85 -14.75 0.50
N SER A 545 21.80 -14.11 1.02
CA SER A 545 20.53 -14.80 1.25
C SER A 545 19.33 -13.87 1.44
N VAL A 546 18.14 -14.36 1.10
CA VAL A 546 16.85 -13.81 1.55
C VAL A 546 16.20 -14.78 2.53
N THR A 547 15.73 -14.27 3.67
CA THR A 547 14.92 -15.05 4.63
C THR A 547 13.53 -14.46 4.75
N ALA A 548 12.49 -15.29 4.64
CA ALA A 548 11.10 -14.92 4.88
C ALA A 548 10.59 -15.54 6.18
N GLN A 549 10.18 -14.70 7.13
CA GLN A 549 9.64 -15.13 8.43
C GLN A 549 8.15 -14.81 8.49
N TYR A 550 7.31 -15.84 8.57
CA TYR A 550 5.86 -15.71 8.58
C TYR A 550 5.33 -15.64 10.01
N PHE A 551 4.41 -14.70 10.23
CA PHE A 551 3.76 -14.47 11.51
C PHE A 551 2.24 -14.53 11.39
N GLY A 552 1.56 -14.98 12.45
CA GLY A 552 0.11 -15.08 12.54
C GLY A 552 -0.44 -14.47 13.82
N SER A 553 -1.60 -13.84 13.74
CA SER A 553 -2.41 -13.46 14.88
C SER A 553 -3.25 -14.67 15.31
N PRO A 554 -3.32 -15.02 16.61
CA PRO A 554 -4.10 -16.17 17.06
C PRO A 554 -5.62 -15.94 16.89
N SER A 555 -6.02 -14.67 16.89
CA SER A 555 -7.36 -14.21 16.57
C SER A 555 -7.31 -12.77 16.07
N VAL A 556 -8.19 -12.43 15.13
CA VAL A 556 -8.52 -11.06 14.74
C VAL A 556 -9.91 -10.65 15.24
N ALA A 557 -10.59 -11.48 16.04
CA ALA A 557 -11.91 -11.19 16.60
C ALA A 557 -11.87 -10.09 17.68
N SER A 558 -10.72 -9.87 18.30
CA SER A 558 -10.49 -8.82 19.29
C SER A 558 -9.13 -8.15 19.09
N ARG A 559 -8.99 -6.91 19.57
CA ARG A 559 -7.69 -6.23 19.60
C ARG A 559 -6.76 -6.92 20.60
N ASN A 560 -5.58 -7.31 20.17
CA ASN A 560 -4.57 -7.93 21.03
C ASN A 560 -3.15 -7.76 20.46
N ALA A 561 -2.14 -8.15 21.25
CA ALA A 561 -0.72 -7.97 20.92
C ALA A 561 0.02 -9.29 20.67
N TRP A 562 -0.70 -10.40 20.47
CA TRP A 562 -0.11 -11.73 20.35
C TRP A 562 0.28 -12.04 18.92
N ASP A 563 1.50 -12.54 18.73
CA ASP A 563 2.09 -12.82 17.43
C ASP A 563 2.73 -14.22 17.43
N LEU A 564 2.34 -15.07 16.49
CA LEU A 564 2.76 -16.45 16.39
C LEU A 564 3.76 -16.60 15.26
N PRO A 565 4.96 -17.15 15.49
CA PRO A 565 5.81 -17.61 14.40
C PRO A 565 5.14 -18.81 13.70
N LEU A 566 5.08 -18.80 12.37
CA LEU A 566 4.41 -19.84 11.58
C LEU A 566 5.37 -20.70 10.76
N ALA A 567 6.39 -20.08 10.17
CA ALA A 567 7.41 -20.73 9.36
C ALA A 567 8.54 -19.75 9.00
N ASN A 568 9.74 -20.27 8.73
CA ASN A 568 10.88 -19.51 8.21
C ASN A 568 11.42 -20.17 6.95
N PHE A 569 11.68 -19.39 5.89
CA PHE A 569 12.22 -19.88 4.63
C PHE A 569 13.48 -19.11 4.27
N THR A 570 14.45 -19.78 3.66
CA THR A 570 15.71 -19.16 3.21
C THR A 570 15.93 -19.46 1.73
N VAL A 571 16.50 -18.50 1.02
CA VAL A 571 16.97 -18.61 -0.36
C VAL A 571 18.41 -18.14 -0.34
N ALA A 572 19.34 -18.99 -0.79
CA ALA A 572 20.73 -18.57 -0.95
C ALA A 572 20.92 -17.90 -2.31
N ALA A 573 21.79 -16.89 -2.36
CA ALA A 573 22.08 -16.16 -3.58
C ALA A 573 22.69 -17.10 -4.64
N GLY A 574 22.17 -17.02 -5.86
CA GLY A 574 22.60 -17.84 -7.00
C GLY A 574 21.81 -19.14 -7.18
N GLU A 575 21.16 -19.66 -6.13
CA GLU A 575 20.45 -20.94 -6.19
C GLU A 575 19.09 -20.84 -6.90
N ASN A 576 18.41 -19.69 -6.84
CA ASN A 576 17.09 -19.46 -7.45
C ASN A 576 15.94 -20.37 -6.95
N HIS A 577 16.13 -21.10 -5.87
CA HIS A 577 15.09 -21.90 -5.22
C HIS A 577 15.24 -21.84 -3.70
N LEU A 578 14.24 -22.34 -2.97
CA LEU A 578 14.30 -22.44 -1.52
C LEU A 578 15.47 -23.34 -1.09
N SER A 579 16.18 -22.95 -0.03
CA SER A 579 17.17 -23.79 0.63
C SER A 579 16.50 -25.06 1.17
N ARG A 580 17.14 -26.21 0.95
CA ARG A 580 16.64 -27.52 1.36
C ARG A 580 17.50 -28.14 2.47
N PRO A 581 16.92 -28.87 3.45
CA PRO A 581 15.49 -29.14 3.63
C PRO A 581 14.66 -27.87 3.80
N VAL A 582 13.52 -27.77 3.10
CA VAL A 582 12.71 -26.54 3.08
C VAL A 582 12.27 -26.21 4.50
N ALA A 583 12.43 -24.95 4.90
CA ALA A 583 12.18 -24.47 6.26
C ALA A 583 12.94 -25.27 7.35
N GLY A 584 14.09 -25.85 7.03
CA GLY A 584 14.82 -26.74 7.95
C GLY A 584 14.07 -28.05 8.25
N GLY A 585 13.03 -28.37 7.48
CA GLY A 585 12.21 -29.58 7.63
C GLY A 585 11.04 -29.45 8.62
N ASN A 586 10.82 -28.28 9.23
CA ASN A 586 9.75 -28.09 10.21
C ASN A 586 9.08 -26.71 10.09
N VAL A 587 7.76 -26.67 10.30
CA VAL A 587 6.94 -25.46 10.42
C VAL A 587 5.97 -25.58 11.60
N GLU A 588 5.44 -24.46 12.05
CA GLU A 588 4.52 -24.37 13.19
C GLU A 588 3.06 -24.48 12.75
N ALA A 589 2.74 -24.10 11.50
CA ALA A 589 1.39 -24.17 10.97
C ALA A 589 1.35 -24.63 9.50
N GLY A 590 0.16 -25.01 9.04
CA GLY A 590 -0.06 -25.42 7.64
C GLY A 590 0.46 -26.82 7.31
N PHE A 591 0.92 -27.00 6.07
CA PHE A 591 1.52 -28.24 5.61
C PHE A 591 2.80 -27.94 4.80
N LEU A 592 3.90 -28.62 5.16
CA LEU A 592 5.21 -28.51 4.51
C LEU A 592 5.49 -29.77 3.68
N ARG A 593 5.91 -29.61 2.42
CA ARG A 593 6.35 -30.71 1.57
C ARG A 593 7.59 -31.36 2.15
N GLY A 594 7.55 -32.69 2.33
CA GLY A 594 8.71 -33.46 2.78
C GLY A 594 9.17 -33.16 4.22
N GLY A 595 8.39 -32.44 5.01
CA GLY A 595 8.73 -32.06 6.38
C GLY A 595 7.58 -32.26 7.37
N THR A 596 7.73 -31.69 8.57
CA THR A 596 6.77 -31.82 9.66
C THR A 596 6.11 -30.49 10.00
N THR A 597 4.89 -30.56 10.52
CA THR A 597 4.22 -29.42 11.15
C THR A 597 4.07 -29.70 12.64
N THR A 598 4.87 -29.04 13.45
CA THR A 598 4.89 -29.12 14.90
C THR A 598 4.14 -27.90 15.44
N GLY A 599 2.83 -28.05 15.62
CA GLY A 599 1.98 -26.97 16.13
C GLY A 599 2.52 -26.34 17.41
N THR A 600 2.51 -25.01 17.49
CA THR A 600 2.83 -24.29 18.72
C THR A 600 1.60 -23.57 19.26
N ASN A 601 1.40 -23.66 20.57
CA ASN A 601 0.43 -22.81 21.28
C ASN A 601 1.12 -21.62 21.96
N VAL A 602 2.45 -21.52 21.85
CA VAL A 602 3.22 -20.45 22.46
C VAL A 602 3.23 -19.26 21.52
N THR A 603 2.74 -18.12 22.02
CA THR A 603 2.52 -16.89 21.27
C THR A 603 3.31 -15.77 21.94
N PHE A 604 3.89 -14.86 21.15
CA PHE A 604 4.70 -13.76 21.68
C PHE A 604 3.83 -12.52 21.88
N ASN A 605 3.78 -11.98 23.10
CA ASN A 605 3.16 -10.69 23.36
C ASN A 605 4.12 -9.57 22.93
N THR A 606 3.81 -8.90 21.84
CA THR A 606 4.63 -7.80 21.30
C THR A 606 4.56 -6.52 22.14
N GLU A 607 3.53 -6.35 22.97
CA GLU A 607 3.49 -5.25 23.92
C GLU A 607 4.42 -5.57 25.10
N GLU A 608 4.27 -6.72 25.75
CA GLU A 608 4.95 -7.05 27.00
C GLU A 608 6.35 -7.67 26.85
N GLY A 609 6.66 -8.24 25.70
CA GLY A 609 7.94 -8.91 25.43
C GLY A 609 8.05 -10.31 26.04
N VAL A 610 6.92 -10.98 26.29
CA VAL A 610 6.85 -12.31 26.93
C VAL A 610 6.21 -13.35 26.01
N TRP A 611 6.59 -14.61 26.18
CA TRP A 611 5.97 -15.74 25.50
C TRP A 611 4.98 -16.42 26.44
N ASP A 612 3.77 -16.71 25.94
CA ASP A 612 2.74 -17.38 26.73
C ASP A 612 1.84 -18.28 25.86
N THR A 613 1.15 -19.22 26.50
CA THR A 613 0.16 -20.09 25.87
C THR A 613 -1.21 -19.42 25.91
N VAL A 614 -1.70 -18.96 24.76
CA VAL A 614 -2.95 -18.19 24.69
C VAL A 614 -3.95 -18.87 23.78
N GLY A 615 -5.15 -19.11 24.31
CA GLY A 615 -6.29 -19.63 23.56
C GLY A 615 -7.25 -18.51 23.16
N PHE A 616 -7.83 -18.62 21.97
CA PHE A 616 -8.92 -17.76 21.50
C PHE A 616 -10.07 -18.63 21.02
N GLU A 617 -11.31 -18.21 21.33
CA GLU A 617 -12.50 -18.98 20.97
C GLU A 617 -12.83 -18.90 19.47
N THR A 618 -12.58 -17.74 18.86
CA THR A 618 -12.91 -17.46 17.46
C THR A 618 -11.76 -16.74 16.76
N MET A 619 -11.59 -17.01 15.46
CA MET A 619 -10.60 -16.32 14.62
C MET A 619 -11.09 -14.95 14.17
N PHE A 620 -12.39 -14.80 13.87
CA PHE A 620 -12.98 -13.59 13.29
C PHE A 620 -14.10 -13.04 14.16
N ILE A 621 -14.44 -11.77 13.96
CA ILE A 621 -15.62 -11.16 14.56
C ILE A 621 -16.86 -11.95 14.09
N PRO A 622 -17.71 -12.45 15.00
CA PRO A 622 -18.92 -13.18 14.62
C PRO A 622 -19.83 -12.32 13.73
N LYS A 623 -20.26 -12.88 12.60
CA LYS A 623 -21.26 -12.23 11.74
C LYS A 623 -22.61 -12.26 12.47
N LYS A 624 -23.30 -11.11 12.54
CA LYS A 624 -24.65 -11.01 13.08
C LYS A 624 -25.70 -11.37 12.05
#